data_AF-A0A959J0U6-F1
#
_entry.id   AF-A0A959J0U6-F1
#
_cell.length_a   1.000
_cell.length_b   1.000
_cell.length_c   1.000
_cell.angle_alpha   90.00
_cell.angle_beta   90.00
_cell.angle_gamma   90.00
#
_symmetry.space_group_name_H-M   'P 1'
#
loop_
_entity.id
_entity.type
_entity.pdbx_description
1 polymer ?
#
loop_
_entity_poly.entity_id
_entity_poly.type
_entity_poly.pdbx_seq_one_letter_code
_entity_poly.pdbx_strand_id
1 'polypeptide(L)'
;MAHLSYEDSKKRVFFGLGLLAVVTLVEVFFSLVGKGHLIDGVKGLTWAHYTIGFLLIAFSLYKAYFIIYEFMHMKYEVRGLAWSVLLPTTLLVWAVIAFFQEGNSWKHRRQNEGSTEVKKEAPVDQQGMNFTEDVYILKGRG
;
A
#
# COMPACT_ATOMS: atom_id res chain seq x y z
N MET A 1 42.94 22.36 -2.00
CA MET A 1 41.94 21.27 -1.91
C MET A 1 41.76 20.97 -0.43
N ALA A 2 40.60 21.34 0.14
CA ALA A 2 40.37 21.19 1.57
C ALA A 2 40.20 19.71 1.92
N HIS A 3 41.13 19.17 2.70
CA HIS A 3 41.07 17.83 3.27
C HIS A 3 39.92 17.82 4.30
N LEU A 4 38.71 17.43 3.88
CA LEU A 4 37.64 17.08 4.81
C LEU A 4 38.17 15.95 5.69
N SER A 5 38.42 16.26 6.95
CA SER A 5 38.97 15.30 7.91
C SER A 5 38.04 14.09 7.97
N TYR A 6 38.61 12.89 7.82
CA TYR A 6 37.89 11.62 7.92
C TYR A 6 37.02 11.53 9.20
N GLU A 7 37.46 12.21 10.27
CA GLU A 7 36.75 12.37 11.54
C GLU A 7 35.39 13.08 11.36
N ASP A 8 35.31 14.12 10.54
CA ASP A 8 34.08 14.92 10.34
C ASP A 8 33.01 14.16 9.55
N SER A 9 33.43 13.38 8.55
CA SER A 9 32.53 12.53 7.77
C SER A 9 31.95 11.40 8.61
N LYS A 10 32.79 10.73 9.42
CA LYS A 10 32.33 9.71 10.36
C LYS A 10 31.33 10.28 11.37
N LYS A 11 31.63 11.45 11.95
CA LYS A 11 30.78 12.06 12.98
C LYS A 11 29.39 12.41 12.44
N ARG A 12 29.28 12.86 11.20
CA ARG A 12 27.98 13.12 10.54
C ARG A 12 27.16 11.85 10.35
N VAL A 13 27.80 10.77 9.87
CA VAL A 13 27.12 9.48 9.67
C VAL A 13 26.61 8.93 11.01
N PHE A 14 27.44 8.93 12.07
CA PHE A 14 27.02 8.45 13.38
C PHE A 14 25.94 9.33 14.02
N PHE A 15 26.00 10.65 13.82
CA PHE A 15 24.94 11.55 14.27
C PHE A 15 23.62 11.29 13.53
N GLY A 16 23.68 11.14 12.21
CA GLY A 16 22.52 10.79 11.40
C GLY A 16 21.94 9.42 11.78
N LEU A 17 22.79 8.45 12.09
CA LEU A 17 22.35 7.11 12.50
C LEU A 17 21.68 7.15 13.88
N GLY A 18 22.25 7.91 14.81
CA GLY A 18 21.63 8.18 16.11
C GLY A 18 20.27 8.86 15.97
N LEU A 19 20.19 9.93 15.17
CA LEU A 19 18.93 10.63 14.89
C LEU A 19 17.89 9.66 14.31
N LEU A 20 18.26 8.88 13.30
CA LEU A 20 17.36 7.94 12.64
C LEU A 20 16.86 6.87 13.61
N ALA A 21 17.75 6.33 14.45
CA ALA A 21 17.42 5.34 15.47
C ALA A 21 16.48 5.88 16.55
N VAL A 22 16.65 7.15 16.95
CA VAL A 22 15.74 7.80 17.91
C VAL A 22 14.37 7.99 17.27
N VAL A 23 14.30 8.49 16.02
CA VAL A 23 13.01 8.68 15.33
C VAL A 23 12.28 7.35 15.12
N THR A 24 12.99 6.27 14.79
CA THR A 24 12.37 4.93 14.66
C THR A 24 11.88 4.38 16.00
N LEU A 25 12.64 4.55 17.09
CA LEU A 25 12.19 4.16 18.43
C LEU A 25 10.93 4.93 18.85
N VAL A 26 10.90 6.23 18.62
CA VAL A 26 9.75 7.09 18.92
C VAL A 26 8.52 6.66 18.12
N GLU A 27 8.65 6.40 16.81
CA GLU A 27 7.56 5.87 16.00
C GLU A 27 7.04 4.53 16.54
N VAL A 28 7.93 3.58 16.84
CA VAL A 28 7.53 2.26 17.33
C VAL A 28 6.78 2.39 18.65
N PHE A 29 7.24 3.29 19.53
CA PHE A 29 6.55 3.61 20.77
C PHE A 29 5.13 4.16 20.53
N PHE A 30 4.98 5.16 19.66
CA PHE A 30 3.66 5.70 19.29
C PHE A 30 2.77 4.67 18.60
N SER A 31 3.35 3.78 17.79
CA SER A 31 2.64 2.67 17.13
C SER A 31 2.10 1.65 18.14
N LEU A 32 2.89 1.31 19.18
CA LEU A 32 2.47 0.41 20.25
C LEU A 32 1.35 1.01 21.11
N VAL A 33 1.48 2.29 21.46
CA VAL A 33 0.46 3.03 22.22
C VAL A 33 -0.82 3.16 21.40
N GLY A 34 -0.72 3.53 20.11
CA GLY A 34 -1.86 3.73 19.22
C GLY A 34 -2.61 2.46 18.81
N LYS A 35 -1.96 1.28 18.86
CA LYS A 35 -2.62 -0.03 18.66
C LYS A 35 -3.31 -0.56 19.92
N GLY A 36 -3.24 0.16 21.04
CA GLY A 36 -3.99 -0.17 22.25
C GLY A 36 -3.37 -1.26 23.12
N HIS A 37 -2.06 -1.54 23.01
CA HIS A 37 -1.39 -2.54 23.87
C HIS A 37 -1.19 -2.04 25.32
N LEU A 38 -1.31 -0.73 25.58
CA LEU A 38 -1.12 -0.14 26.92
C LEU A 38 -2.41 0.37 27.57
N ILE A 39 -3.49 0.66 26.82
CA ILE A 39 -4.72 1.26 27.36
C ILE A 39 -5.95 0.75 26.59
N ASP A 40 -6.75 -0.12 27.21
CA ASP A 40 -7.99 -0.68 26.63
C ASP A 40 -9.09 0.38 26.38
N GLY A 41 -8.95 1.58 26.96
CA GLY A 41 -9.90 2.71 26.84
C GLY A 41 -9.81 3.52 25.53
N VAL A 42 -8.82 3.28 24.67
CA VAL A 42 -8.65 4.03 23.40
C VAL A 42 -9.52 3.45 22.27
N LYS A 43 -10.16 2.29 22.47
CA LYS A 43 -11.03 1.62 21.48
C LYS A 43 -12.22 2.48 21.01
N GLY A 44 -12.67 3.44 21.82
CA GLY A 44 -13.77 4.35 21.46
C GLY A 44 -13.35 5.62 20.70
N LEU A 45 -12.04 5.89 20.55
CA LEU A 45 -11.53 7.16 20.09
C LEU A 45 -10.94 7.06 18.67
N THR A 46 -11.82 6.82 17.70
CA THR A 46 -11.46 6.56 16.28
C THR A 46 -10.56 7.66 15.69
N TRP A 47 -10.76 8.92 16.09
CA TRP A 47 -9.95 10.05 15.62
C TRP A 47 -8.49 9.99 16.09
N ALA A 48 -8.22 9.44 17.28
CA ALA A 48 -6.86 9.29 17.80
C ALA A 48 -6.08 8.25 16.99
N HIS A 49 -6.74 7.16 16.57
CA HIS A 49 -6.11 6.14 15.74
C HIS A 49 -5.71 6.69 14.36
N TYR A 50 -6.60 7.45 13.71
CA TYR A 50 -6.30 8.08 12.42
C TYR A 50 -5.16 9.11 12.52
N THR A 51 -5.14 9.92 13.58
CA THR A 51 -4.07 10.93 13.77
C THR A 51 -2.72 10.30 14.06
N ILE A 52 -2.66 9.26 14.89
CA ILE A 52 -1.43 8.49 15.12
C ILE A 52 -0.96 7.81 13.82
N GLY A 53 -1.88 7.19 13.07
CA GLY A 53 -1.56 6.57 11.79
C GLY A 53 -0.98 7.58 10.79
N PHE A 54 -1.57 8.77 10.69
CA PHE A 54 -1.04 9.85 9.85
C PHE A 54 0.36 10.31 10.30
N LEU A 55 0.59 10.46 11.61
CA LEU A 55 1.91 10.80 12.16
C LEU A 55 2.98 9.77 11.81
N LEU A 56 2.65 8.48 11.91
CA LEU A 56 3.59 7.40 11.55
C LEU A 56 3.95 7.45 10.05
N ILE A 57 2.97 7.70 9.18
CA ILE A 57 3.23 7.87 7.75
C ILE A 57 4.15 9.07 7.50
N ALA A 58 3.89 10.21 8.15
CA ALA A 58 4.71 11.40 8.01
C ALA A 58 6.16 11.19 8.49
N PHE A 59 6.36 10.54 9.64
CA PHE A 59 7.69 10.22 10.16
C PHE A 59 8.43 9.20 9.27
N SER A 60 7.71 8.27 8.64
CA SER A 60 8.30 7.33 7.69
C SER A 60 8.80 8.03 6.42
N LEU A 61 8.03 8.98 5.89
CA LEU A 61 8.46 9.82 4.76
C LEU A 61 9.64 10.72 5.13
N TYR A 62 9.62 11.34 6.32
CA TYR A 62 10.73 12.16 6.81
C TYR A 62 12.03 11.36 6.88
N LYS A 63 11.99 10.15 7.45
CA LYS A 63 13.16 9.27 7.52
C LYS A 63 13.67 8.87 6.14
N ALA A 64 12.79 8.52 5.22
CA ALA A 64 13.18 8.17 3.86
C ALA A 64 13.90 9.34 3.17
N TYR A 65 13.36 10.56 3.30
CA TYR A 65 14.00 11.78 2.81
C TYR A 65 15.36 12.01 3.50
N PHE A 66 15.43 11.91 4.82
CA PHE A 66 16.66 12.09 5.58
C PHE A 66 17.76 11.13 5.14
N ILE A 67 17.42 9.85 4.89
CA ILE A 67 18.40 8.86 4.43
C ILE A 67 18.97 9.24 3.06
N ILE A 68 18.10 9.60 2.11
CA ILE A 68 18.50 9.97 0.75
C ILE A 68 19.40 11.21 0.75
N TYR A 69 19.15 12.19 1.62
CA TYR A 69 19.93 13.43 1.62
C TYR A 69 21.21 13.35 2.47
N GLU A 70 21.15 12.71 3.64
CA GLU A 70 22.27 12.70 4.61
C GLU A 70 23.20 11.49 4.40
N PHE A 71 22.67 10.28 4.23
CA PHE A 71 23.51 9.07 4.07
C PHE A 71 23.97 8.86 2.63
N MET A 72 23.14 9.22 1.64
CA MET A 72 23.55 9.14 0.24
C MET A 72 24.31 10.40 -0.21
N HIS A 73 24.54 11.37 0.69
CA HIS A 73 25.36 12.56 0.48
C HIS A 73 24.94 13.44 -0.73
N MET A 74 23.70 13.27 -1.21
CA MET A 74 23.24 13.91 -2.45
C MET A 74 22.79 15.36 -2.25
N LYS A 75 22.81 15.87 -1.01
CA LYS A 75 22.41 17.25 -0.71
C LYS A 75 23.32 18.31 -1.36
N TYR A 76 24.61 18.00 -1.52
CA TYR A 76 25.61 18.94 -2.02
C TYR A 76 26.33 18.46 -3.29
N GLU A 77 25.99 17.26 -3.78
CA GLU A 77 26.57 16.69 -5.01
C GLU A 77 25.68 16.90 -6.24
N VAL A 78 26.18 16.51 -7.41
CA VAL A 78 25.51 16.69 -8.71
C VAL A 78 24.08 16.14 -8.67
N ARG A 79 23.11 17.03 -8.92
CA ARG A 79 21.67 16.73 -8.93
C ARG A 79 21.28 15.55 -9.84
N GLY A 80 22.08 15.24 -10.85
CA GLY A 80 21.89 14.06 -11.71
C GLY A 80 22.04 12.73 -10.95
N LEU A 81 22.92 12.67 -9.95
CA LEU A 81 23.11 11.50 -9.09
C LEU A 81 21.93 11.33 -8.12
N ALA A 82 21.27 12.42 -7.74
CA ALA A 82 20.02 12.34 -6.97
C ALA A 82 18.88 11.69 -7.75
N TRP A 83 18.75 12.03 -9.03
CA TRP A 83 17.76 11.43 -9.90
C TRP A 83 17.97 9.92 -10.12
N SER A 84 19.21 9.42 -10.12
CA SER A 84 19.45 7.97 -10.28
C SER A 84 18.94 7.14 -9.11
N VAL A 85 18.74 7.73 -7.93
CA VAL A 85 18.15 7.08 -6.75
C VAL A 85 16.65 7.35 -6.66
N LEU A 86 16.23 8.60 -6.92
CA LEU A 86 14.83 9.01 -6.84
C LEU A 86 13.96 8.35 -7.91
N LEU A 87 14.49 8.15 -9.12
CA LEU A 87 13.75 7.57 -10.24
C LEU A 87 13.38 6.09 -9.97
N PRO A 88 14.31 5.17 -9.61
CA PRO A 88 13.94 3.79 -9.28
C PRO A 88 13.07 3.67 -8.02
N THR A 89 13.28 4.50 -6.99
CA THR A 89 12.41 4.48 -5.80
C THR A 89 10.99 4.96 -6.11
N THR A 90 10.85 5.98 -6.97
CA THR A 90 9.53 6.45 -7.42
C THR A 90 8.83 5.42 -8.30
N LEU A 91 9.56 4.78 -9.23
CA LEU A 91 9.02 3.70 -10.05
C LEU A 91 8.62 2.49 -9.21
N LEU A 92 9.33 2.18 -8.13
CA LEU A 92 8.95 1.13 -7.19
C LEU A 92 7.61 1.44 -6.51
N VAL A 93 7.41 2.66 -6.01
CA VAL A 93 6.14 3.07 -5.41
C VAL A 93 4.99 2.95 -6.42
N TRP A 94 5.21 3.42 -7.65
CA TRP A 94 4.24 3.29 -8.73
C TRP A 94 3.92 1.82 -9.05
N ALA A 95 4.95 0.96 -9.14
CA ALA A 95 4.79 -0.46 -9.41
C ALA A 95 4.02 -1.20 -8.32
N VAL A 96 4.27 -0.88 -7.04
CA VAL A 96 3.50 -1.45 -5.91
C VAL A 96 2.01 -1.12 -6.04
N ILE A 97 1.68 0.13 -6.37
CA ILE A 97 0.29 0.55 -6.57
C ILE A 97 -0.34 -0.19 -7.76
N ALA A 98 0.37 -0.28 -8.88
CA ALA A 98 -0.11 -1.00 -10.08
C ALA A 98 -0.35 -2.49 -9.80
N PHE A 99 0.57 -3.16 -9.09
CA PHE A 99 0.41 -4.56 -8.72
C PHE A 99 -0.73 -4.80 -7.73
N PHE A 100 -1.03 -3.86 -6.84
CA PHE A 100 -2.20 -3.97 -5.97
C PHE A 100 -3.52 -3.82 -6.72
N GLN A 101 -3.58 -2.93 -7.72
CA GLN A 101 -4.75 -2.78 -8.59
C GLN A 101 -4.99 -4.05 -9.41
N GLU A 102 -3.93 -4.55 -10.06
CA GLU A 102 -3.98 -5.78 -10.83
C GLU A 102 -4.35 -6.97 -9.93
N GLY A 103 -3.68 -7.12 -8.79
CA GLY A 103 -3.96 -8.19 -7.82
C GLY A 103 -5.41 -8.22 -7.31
N ASN A 104 -6.01 -7.06 -7.07
CA ASN A 104 -7.43 -6.98 -6.71
C ASN A 104 -8.35 -7.40 -7.87
N SER A 105 -8.02 -7.00 -9.10
CA SER A 105 -8.74 -7.46 -10.31
C SER A 105 -8.72 -8.99 -10.43
N TRP A 106 -7.55 -9.62 -10.29
CA TRP A 106 -7.42 -11.09 -10.30
C TRP A 106 -8.22 -11.78 -9.19
N LYS A 107 -8.25 -11.21 -7.98
CA LYS A 107 -9.04 -11.74 -6.87
C LYS A 107 -10.54 -11.75 -7.21
N HIS A 108 -11.05 -10.65 -7.77
CA HIS A 108 -12.47 -10.56 -8.16
C HIS A 108 -12.84 -11.55 -9.26
N ARG A 109 -11.96 -11.80 -10.24
CA ARG A 109 -12.22 -12.76 -11.32
C ARG A 109 -12.28 -14.20 -10.83
N ARG A 110 -11.38 -14.60 -9.93
CA ARG A 110 -11.41 -15.94 -9.31
C ARG A 110 -12.65 -16.17 -8.44
N GLN A 111 -13.13 -15.14 -7.74
CA GLN A 111 -14.33 -15.27 -6.91
C GLN A 111 -15.59 -15.48 -7.76
N ASN A 112 -15.65 -14.86 -8.94
CA ASN A 112 -16.78 -15.00 -9.86
C ASN A 112 -16.78 -16.36 -10.60
N GLU A 113 -15.60 -16.91 -10.90
CA GLU A 113 -15.46 -18.23 -11.54
C GLU A 113 -15.82 -19.37 -10.58
N GLY A 114 -15.36 -19.33 -9.32
CA GLY A 114 -15.71 -20.34 -8.30
C GLY A 114 -17.21 -20.35 -7.94
N SER A 115 -17.88 -19.19 -7.98
CA SER A 115 -19.35 -19.13 -7.80
C SER A 115 -20.15 -19.70 -8.98
N THR A 116 -19.53 -19.86 -10.14
CA THR A 116 -20.18 -20.38 -11.35
C THR A 116 -20.11 -21.91 -11.41
N GLU A 117 -19.10 -22.56 -10.82
CA GLU A 117 -19.06 -24.03 -10.66
C GLU A 117 -19.97 -24.52 -9.53
N VAL A 118 -20.03 -23.84 -8.38
CA VAL A 118 -20.91 -24.23 -7.26
C VAL A 118 -22.40 -24.17 -7.64
N LYS A 119 -22.78 -23.38 -8.63
CA LYS A 119 -24.18 -23.27 -9.10
C LYS A 119 -24.57 -24.32 -10.16
N LYS A 120 -23.66 -25.22 -10.58
CA LYS A 120 -23.93 -26.16 -11.68
C LYS A 120 -24.37 -27.57 -11.27
N GLU A 121 -24.42 -27.91 -9.97
CA GLU A 121 -24.86 -29.25 -9.52
C GLU A 121 -26.13 -29.20 -8.60
N ALA A 122 -27.31 -29.06 -9.24
CA ALA A 122 -28.68 -29.58 -8.93
C ALA A 122 -29.39 -29.28 -7.56
N PRO A 123 -30.76 -29.14 -7.48
CA PRO A 123 -31.75 -30.05 -8.05
C PRO A 123 -32.79 -29.43 -8.99
N VAL A 124 -33.43 -30.33 -9.73
CA VAL A 124 -34.67 -30.14 -10.49
C VAL A 124 -35.85 -30.10 -9.52
N ASP A 125 -36.63 -29.01 -9.52
CA ASP A 125 -38.07 -29.01 -9.22
C ASP A 125 -38.76 -27.72 -9.69
N GLN A 126 -40.02 -27.93 -10.06
CA GLN A 126 -40.88 -27.07 -10.89
C GLN A 126 -41.45 -25.88 -10.14
N GLN A 127 -41.36 -24.67 -10.73
CA GLN A 127 -42.47 -23.72 -10.73
C GLN A 127 -42.23 -22.55 -11.70
N GLY A 128 -43.13 -22.40 -12.68
CA GLY A 128 -43.29 -21.18 -13.47
C GLY A 128 -42.65 -21.19 -14.86
N MET A 129 -42.93 -22.20 -15.69
CA MET A 129 -42.74 -22.05 -17.13
C MET A 129 -43.80 -21.10 -17.68
N ASN A 130 -43.51 -19.80 -17.68
CA ASN A 130 -44.14 -18.86 -18.59
C ASN A 130 -43.52 -19.08 -19.97
N PHE A 131 -43.97 -20.14 -20.65
CA PHE A 131 -43.90 -20.13 -22.09
C PHE A 131 -44.91 -19.11 -22.56
N THR A 132 -44.40 -17.96 -23.02
CA THR A 132 -45.13 -17.19 -24.02
C THR A 132 -45.36 -18.17 -25.16
N GLU A 133 -46.59 -18.66 -25.30
CA GLU A 133 -47.01 -19.40 -26.50
C GLU A 133 -47.03 -18.41 -27.66
N ASP A 134 -45.84 -18.15 -28.23
CA ASP A 134 -45.73 -17.55 -29.55
C ASP A 134 -46.14 -18.63 -30.55
N VAL A 135 -47.46 -18.80 -30.69
CA VAL A 135 -48.10 -19.66 -31.68
C VAL A 135 -47.73 -19.11 -33.06
N TYR A 136 -46.70 -19.67 -33.67
CA TYR A 136 -46.43 -19.47 -35.10
C TYR A 136 -47.52 -20.18 -35.91
N ILE A 137 -48.60 -19.44 -36.23
CA ILE A 137 -49.55 -19.89 -37.24
C ILE A 137 -48.84 -19.86 -38.59
N LEU A 138 -48.35 -21.03 -39.01
CA LEU A 138 -47.93 -21.27 -40.38
C LEU A 138 -49.18 -21.19 -41.28
N LYS A 139 -49.40 -20.03 -41.88
CA LYS A 139 -50.41 -19.86 -42.94
C LYS A 139 -49.90 -20.55 -44.21
N GLY A 140 -50.10 -21.85 -44.29
CA GLY A 140 -50.00 -22.61 -45.54
C GLY A 140 -51.10 -22.18 -46.49
N ARG A 141 -50.75 -21.41 -47.52
CA ARG A 141 -51.59 -21.19 -48.70
C ARG A 141 -51.00 -22.05 -49.82
N GLY A 142 -51.80 -23.01 -50.27
CA GLY A 142 -51.54 -23.76 -51.50
C GLY A 142 -51.63 -22.90 -52.75
#